data_AF-A0A945HZ72-F1
#
_entry.id   AF-A0A945HZ72-F1
#
_cell.length_a   1.000
_cell.length_b   1.000
_cell.length_c   1.000
_cell.angle_alpha   90.00
_cell.angle_beta   90.00
_cell.angle_gamma   90.00
#
_symmetry.space_group_name_H-M   'P 1'
#
loop_
_entity.id
_entity.type
_entity.pdbx_description
1 polymer ?
#
loop_
_entity_poly.entity_id
_entity_poly.type
_entity_poly.pdbx_seq_one_letter_code
_entity_poly.pdbx_strand_id
1 'polypeptide(L)'
;MIYQKSSPLTIENIVNSKINNVDFKNLKFGHVFTDYMFECDYTEGSWVNPTIKPFGNLSISPASKVFHYGQAVFEGMKAYKDDFGKIWLFRPEENFKRINKSSKRLAIPEFPKELFFEALEKMLVLDKDWIKPGIGNSLYIRPFVIATQAEVSASPSSEYKFLILFSPAQAYYAGDVKVVIAEHYSRSADGGVGAAKAAGNYAAQFYPTNLAKEKGFHQIIWTDSKEHKFLEEAGTMNVFFRINDTLITAPVSDRILDGVTRNSLIALAKRDGIKVEERKITVDELKEASNNNTLKEIFGAGTAAVISPVIDFSHKNKVYHLPKIKESYATIFKSELLNIQHNNAEDSFGWRYPVK
;
A
#
# COMPACT_ATOMS: atom_id res chain seq x y z
N MET A 1 -20.49 23.30 13.20
CA MET A 1 -20.58 23.29 11.73
C MET A 1 -21.68 22.31 11.35
N ILE A 2 -22.72 22.80 10.70
CA ILE A 2 -23.84 21.99 10.23
C ILE A 2 -23.30 21.12 9.09
N TYR A 3 -23.28 19.80 9.26
CA TYR A 3 -23.04 18.87 8.17
C TYR A 3 -24.11 19.14 7.10
N GLN A 4 -23.73 19.83 6.02
CA GLN A 4 -24.54 19.80 4.80
C GLN A 4 -24.62 18.34 4.39
N LYS A 5 -25.83 17.79 4.39
CA LYS A 5 -26.12 16.41 4.03
C LYS A 5 -25.54 16.21 2.62
N SER A 6 -24.47 15.44 2.50
CA SER A 6 -23.89 15.07 1.21
C SER A 6 -25.01 14.54 0.32
N SER A 7 -25.02 14.92 -0.96
CA SER A 7 -25.96 14.37 -1.94
C SER A 7 -26.00 12.84 -1.82
N PRO A 8 -27.19 12.20 -1.99
CA PRO A 8 -27.29 10.76 -1.87
C PRO A 8 -26.39 10.07 -2.91
N LEU A 9 -25.74 8.98 -2.51
CA LEU A 9 -24.95 8.14 -3.40
C LEU A 9 -25.81 7.59 -4.54
N THR A 10 -25.45 7.90 -5.78
CA THR A 10 -26.11 7.39 -6.99
C THR A 10 -25.37 6.17 -7.55
N ILE A 11 -26.10 5.32 -8.28
CA ILE A 11 -25.54 4.13 -8.92
C ILE A 11 -26.02 4.09 -10.37
N GLU A 12 -25.09 4.09 -11.32
CA GLU A 12 -25.32 3.87 -12.74
C GLU A 12 -25.00 2.40 -13.07
N ASN A 13 -25.99 1.64 -13.50
CA ASN A 13 -25.83 0.21 -13.80
C ASN A 13 -25.03 -0.03 -15.09
N ILE A 14 -24.18 -1.06 -15.09
CA ILE A 14 -23.56 -1.56 -16.31
C ILE A 14 -24.56 -2.29 -17.19
N VAL A 15 -24.35 -2.27 -18.50
CA VAL A 15 -25.15 -3.07 -19.45
C VAL A 15 -24.57 -4.48 -19.59
N ASN A 16 -23.24 -4.59 -19.67
CA ASN A 16 -22.53 -5.85 -19.82
C ASN A 16 -21.31 -5.89 -18.90
N SER A 17 -21.15 -6.97 -18.15
CA SER A 17 -19.92 -7.23 -17.40
C SER A 17 -18.82 -7.74 -18.32
N LYS A 18 -17.59 -7.27 -18.13
CA LYS A 18 -16.41 -7.76 -18.86
C LYS A 18 -15.71 -8.93 -18.16
N ILE A 19 -16.27 -9.45 -17.07
CA ILE A 19 -15.65 -10.51 -16.24
C ILE A 19 -15.31 -11.78 -17.03
N ASN A 20 -16.14 -12.14 -18.01
CA ASN A 20 -15.95 -13.34 -18.82
C ASN A 20 -14.75 -13.26 -19.79
N ASN A 21 -14.17 -12.05 -19.97
CA ASN A 21 -13.00 -11.83 -20.81
C ASN A 21 -11.69 -11.83 -19.99
N VAL A 22 -11.75 -12.19 -18.70
CA VAL A 22 -10.61 -12.11 -17.79
C VAL A 22 -10.09 -13.50 -17.44
N ASP A 23 -8.81 -13.73 -17.73
CA ASP A 23 -8.10 -14.90 -17.23
C ASP A 23 -7.63 -14.67 -15.79
N PHE A 24 -8.43 -15.12 -14.83
CA PHE A 24 -8.12 -15.04 -13.41
C PHE A 24 -6.92 -15.91 -12.99
N LYS A 25 -6.40 -16.81 -13.85
CA LYS A 25 -5.22 -17.63 -13.53
C LYS A 25 -3.91 -16.92 -13.85
N ASN A 26 -3.94 -15.91 -14.73
CA ASN A 26 -2.77 -15.19 -15.21
C ASN A 26 -2.94 -13.67 -15.04
N LEU A 27 -3.19 -13.24 -13.80
CA LEU A 27 -3.40 -11.83 -13.50
C LEU A 27 -2.08 -11.06 -13.37
N LYS A 28 -1.93 -10.01 -14.17
CA LYS A 28 -0.92 -8.98 -13.93
C LYS A 28 -1.51 -7.90 -13.01
N PHE A 29 -0.92 -7.73 -11.83
CA PHE A 29 -1.39 -6.78 -10.82
C PHE A 29 -1.62 -5.37 -11.39
N GLY A 30 -2.82 -4.83 -11.19
CA GLY A 30 -3.17 -3.46 -11.59
C GLY A 30 -3.39 -3.24 -13.10
N HIS A 31 -3.47 -4.31 -13.91
CA HIS A 31 -3.74 -4.20 -15.34
C HIS A 31 -5.21 -4.43 -15.71
N VAL A 32 -5.89 -5.30 -14.97
CA VAL A 32 -7.33 -5.56 -15.15
C VAL A 32 -8.08 -4.78 -14.07
N PHE A 33 -9.15 -4.09 -14.46
CA PHE A 33 -10.05 -3.38 -13.54
C PHE A 33 -11.44 -3.98 -13.62
N THR A 34 -12.21 -3.90 -12.53
CA THR A 34 -13.58 -4.43 -12.46
C THR A 34 -14.57 -3.58 -13.27
N ASP A 35 -15.85 -3.93 -13.21
CA ASP A 35 -16.89 -3.28 -14.02
C ASP A 35 -17.27 -1.90 -13.51
N TYR A 36 -17.18 -1.66 -12.19
CA TYR A 36 -17.55 -0.39 -11.58
C TYR A 36 -16.34 0.41 -11.06
N MET A 37 -16.53 1.73 -10.98
CA MET A 37 -15.70 2.65 -10.23
C MET A 37 -16.57 3.61 -9.42
N PHE A 38 -16.01 4.21 -8.38
CA PHE A 38 -16.64 5.32 -7.66
C PHE A 38 -15.94 6.63 -7.99
N GLU A 39 -16.71 7.71 -8.09
CA GLU A 39 -16.22 9.08 -8.11
C GLU A 39 -17.06 10.01 -7.23
N CYS A 40 -16.42 11.02 -6.66
CA CYS A 40 -17.06 12.09 -5.91
C CYS A 40 -16.24 13.37 -6.07
N ASP A 41 -16.91 14.47 -6.43
CA ASP A 41 -16.27 15.74 -6.68
C ASP A 41 -16.18 16.56 -5.41
N TYR A 42 -15.13 17.36 -5.29
CA TYR A 42 -15.05 18.44 -4.32
C TYR A 42 -15.10 19.76 -5.06
N THR A 43 -16.13 20.55 -4.79
CA THR A 43 -16.29 21.90 -5.34
C THR A 43 -17.03 22.76 -4.32
N GLU A 44 -16.83 24.08 -4.38
CA GLU A 44 -17.47 25.05 -3.48
C GLU A 44 -17.33 24.70 -1.97
N GLY A 45 -16.23 24.04 -1.61
CA GLY A 45 -15.94 23.69 -0.22
C GLY A 45 -16.61 22.40 0.30
N SER A 46 -17.19 21.57 -0.57
CA SER A 46 -17.89 20.35 -0.16
C SER A 46 -17.72 19.18 -1.12
N TRP A 47 -17.85 17.95 -0.60
CA TRP A 47 -17.92 16.73 -1.40
C TRP A 47 -19.34 16.53 -1.94
N VAL A 48 -19.47 16.44 -3.25
CA VAL A 48 -20.75 16.39 -3.98
C VAL A 48 -20.74 15.29 -5.05
N ASN A 49 -21.93 14.99 -5.57
CA ASN A 49 -22.14 14.02 -6.65
C ASN A 49 -21.49 12.63 -6.45
N PRO A 50 -21.59 12.02 -5.26
CA PRO A 50 -21.05 10.68 -5.07
C PRO A 50 -21.77 9.67 -5.98
N THR A 51 -21.01 9.03 -6.86
CA THR A 51 -21.55 8.19 -7.94
C THR A 51 -20.74 6.90 -8.08
N ILE A 52 -21.40 5.75 -8.04
CA ILE A 52 -20.85 4.48 -8.54
C ILE A 52 -21.30 4.32 -9.98
N LYS A 53 -20.37 4.08 -10.90
CA LYS A 53 -20.65 4.03 -12.34
C LYS A 53 -19.78 3.01 -13.08
N PRO A 54 -20.08 2.69 -14.35
CA PRO A 54 -19.21 1.85 -15.15
C PRO A 54 -17.78 2.41 -15.21
N PHE A 55 -16.79 1.54 -15.03
CA PHE A 55 -15.38 1.90 -15.12
C PHE A 55 -15.07 2.51 -16.49
N GLY A 56 -14.43 3.69 -16.48
CA GLY A 56 -14.11 4.43 -17.70
C GLY A 56 -13.04 5.49 -17.51
N ASN A 57 -12.64 6.11 -18.62
CA ASN A 57 -11.67 7.20 -18.61
C ASN A 57 -12.27 8.47 -17.98
N LEU A 58 -11.42 9.26 -17.35
CA LEU A 58 -11.79 10.58 -16.85
C LEU A 58 -11.59 11.65 -17.94
N SER A 59 -12.55 12.56 -18.08
CA SER A 59 -12.38 13.79 -18.85
C SER A 59 -11.91 14.90 -17.92
N ILE A 60 -10.64 15.29 -18.04
CA ILE A 60 -10.00 16.25 -17.13
C ILE A 60 -9.28 17.31 -17.97
N SER A 61 -9.37 18.58 -17.56
CA SER A 61 -8.66 19.67 -18.21
C SER A 61 -7.14 19.42 -18.20
N PRO A 62 -6.41 19.65 -19.30
CA PRO A 62 -4.95 19.55 -19.30
C PRO A 62 -4.29 20.61 -18.39
N ALA A 63 -5.02 21.66 -17.99
CA ALA A 63 -4.57 22.66 -17.02
C ALA A 63 -4.74 22.20 -15.55
N SER A 64 -5.24 20.99 -15.30
CA SER A 64 -5.52 20.53 -13.93
C SER A 64 -4.25 20.41 -13.09
N LYS A 65 -4.28 20.95 -11.88
CA LYS A 65 -3.13 21.00 -10.95
C LYS A 65 -2.47 19.64 -10.69
N VAL A 66 -3.19 18.52 -10.79
CA VAL A 66 -2.60 17.18 -10.67
C VAL A 66 -1.47 16.94 -11.68
N PHE A 67 -1.58 17.45 -12.92
CA PHE A 67 -0.58 17.24 -13.97
C PHE A 67 0.65 18.13 -13.81
N HIS A 68 0.49 19.29 -13.18
CA HIS A 68 1.55 20.30 -13.05
C HIS A 68 2.28 20.23 -11.71
N TYR A 69 1.58 19.87 -10.64
CA TYR A 69 2.09 19.92 -9.27
C TYR A 69 1.96 18.61 -8.49
N GLY A 70 1.39 17.56 -9.10
CA GLY A 70 1.30 16.24 -8.49
C GLY A 70 0.51 16.20 -7.18
N GLN A 71 -0.41 17.15 -6.94
CA GLN A 71 -1.26 17.22 -5.75
C GLN A 71 -2.29 16.07 -5.79
N ALA A 72 -1.83 14.89 -5.39
CA ALA A 72 -2.60 13.66 -5.38
C ALA A 72 -2.11 12.69 -4.29
N VAL A 73 -3.05 11.98 -3.69
CA VAL A 73 -2.81 10.91 -2.70
C VAL A 73 -3.56 9.66 -3.11
N PHE A 74 -3.10 8.50 -2.63
CA PHE A 74 -3.79 7.25 -2.87
C PHE A 74 -3.71 6.31 -1.68
N GLU A 75 -4.52 5.26 -1.71
CA GLU A 75 -4.44 4.12 -0.83
C GLU A 75 -4.39 2.78 -1.59
N GLY A 76 -4.13 1.71 -0.84
CA GLY A 76 -4.11 0.34 -1.27
C GLY A 76 -4.53 -0.58 -0.14
N MET A 77 -5.71 -1.18 -0.28
CA MET A 77 -6.20 -2.26 0.58
C MET A 77 -6.68 -3.44 -0.27
N LYS A 78 -7.15 -4.50 0.37
CA LYS A 78 -7.64 -5.71 -0.31
C LYS A 78 -8.95 -6.17 0.30
N ALA A 79 -9.82 -6.67 -0.55
CA ALA A 79 -10.95 -7.52 -0.18
C ALA A 79 -10.63 -8.98 -0.50
N TYR A 80 -11.15 -9.87 0.33
CA TYR A 80 -10.96 -11.31 0.25
C TYR A 80 -12.33 -11.97 0.28
N LYS A 81 -12.47 -13.12 -0.37
CA LYS A 81 -13.68 -13.92 -0.32
C LYS A 81 -13.35 -15.25 0.35
N ASP A 82 -14.15 -15.60 1.35
CA ASP A 82 -14.02 -16.88 2.04
C ASP A 82 -14.72 -18.01 1.30
N ASP A 83 -14.55 -19.23 1.77
CA ASP A 83 -15.12 -20.44 1.15
C ASP A 83 -16.66 -20.49 1.25
N PHE A 84 -17.27 -19.63 2.08
CA PHE A 84 -18.72 -19.45 2.20
C PHE A 84 -19.25 -18.31 1.32
N GLY A 85 -18.39 -17.68 0.53
CA GLY A 85 -18.74 -16.58 -0.37
C GLY A 85 -18.88 -15.21 0.30
N LYS A 86 -18.59 -15.07 1.60
CA LYS A 86 -18.61 -13.79 2.30
C LYS A 86 -17.36 -12.98 1.96
N ILE A 87 -17.54 -11.67 1.88
CA ILE A 87 -16.47 -10.72 1.54
C ILE A 87 -15.95 -10.06 2.81
N TRP A 88 -14.63 -10.02 2.93
CA TRP A 88 -13.91 -9.49 4.07
C TRP A 88 -12.89 -8.44 3.63
N LEU A 89 -12.87 -7.32 4.34
CA LEU A 89 -11.80 -6.32 4.24
C LEU A 89 -10.81 -6.53 5.39
N PHE A 90 -9.55 -6.18 5.16
CA PHE A 90 -8.51 -6.22 6.18
C PHE A 90 -8.13 -4.82 6.65
N ARG A 91 -8.49 -4.49 7.90
CA ARG A 91 -8.21 -3.21 8.57
C ARG A 91 -8.57 -1.96 7.71
N PRO A 92 -9.75 -1.88 7.09
CA PRO A 92 -10.09 -0.77 6.19
C PRO A 92 -10.10 0.59 6.89
N GLU A 93 -10.43 0.65 8.19
CA GLU A 93 -10.39 1.90 8.96
C GLU A 93 -9.00 2.53 9.02
N GLU A 94 -7.95 1.71 9.13
CA GLU A 94 -6.57 2.20 9.17
C GLU A 94 -6.16 2.81 7.83
N ASN A 95 -6.65 2.23 6.72
CA ASN A 95 -6.44 2.78 5.40
C ASN A 95 -7.21 4.10 5.20
N PHE A 96 -8.45 4.18 5.67
CA PHE A 96 -9.25 5.41 5.67
C PHE A 96 -8.56 6.54 6.47
N LYS A 97 -8.10 6.25 7.69
CA LYS A 97 -7.34 7.22 8.50
C LYS A 97 -6.09 7.71 7.76
N ARG A 98 -5.38 6.80 7.08
CA ARG A 98 -4.13 7.12 6.39
C ARG A 98 -4.31 7.94 5.11
N ILE A 99 -5.36 7.70 4.31
CA ILE A 99 -5.64 8.53 3.13
C ILE A 99 -6.01 9.96 3.55
N ASN A 100 -6.77 10.15 4.64
CA ASN A 100 -7.08 11.48 5.16
C ASN A 100 -5.85 12.17 5.80
N LYS A 101 -5.00 11.43 6.52
CA LYS A 101 -3.69 11.94 7.00
C LYS A 101 -2.81 12.41 5.83
N SER A 102 -2.79 11.64 4.74
CA SER A 102 -2.06 12.02 3.52
C SER A 102 -2.67 13.24 2.84
N SER A 103 -4.01 13.30 2.78
CA SER A 103 -4.77 14.41 2.22
C SER A 103 -4.44 15.71 2.94
N LYS A 104 -4.51 15.71 4.28
CA LYS A 104 -4.10 16.86 5.12
C LYS A 104 -2.68 17.33 4.82
N ARG A 105 -1.72 16.42 4.63
CA ARG A 105 -0.31 16.78 4.33
C ARG A 105 -0.17 17.51 3.00
N LEU A 106 -1.02 17.21 2.01
CA LEU A 106 -1.04 17.85 0.69
C LEU A 106 -2.10 18.95 0.56
N ALA A 107 -2.66 19.44 1.67
CA ALA A 107 -3.74 20.44 1.66
C ALA A 107 -4.96 20.01 0.84
N ILE A 108 -5.27 18.71 0.85
CA ILE A 108 -6.47 18.13 0.23
C ILE A 108 -7.54 17.98 1.34
N PRO A 109 -8.81 18.35 1.07
CA PRO A 109 -9.92 18.14 2.01
C PRO A 109 -10.05 16.68 2.46
N GLU A 110 -10.41 16.46 3.72
CA GLU A 110 -10.66 15.12 4.24
C GLU A 110 -11.94 14.54 3.62
N PHE A 111 -11.89 13.26 3.23
CA PHE A 111 -13.05 12.55 2.69
C PHE A 111 -13.93 11.99 3.82
N PRO A 112 -15.27 12.08 3.75
CA PRO A 112 -16.15 11.65 4.85
C PRO A 112 -16.11 10.13 5.08
N LYS A 113 -16.10 9.71 6.36
CA LYS A 113 -16.02 8.29 6.74
C LYS A 113 -17.23 7.52 6.24
N GLU A 114 -18.43 8.05 6.51
CA GLU A 114 -19.70 7.40 6.20
C GLU A 114 -19.81 7.13 4.70
N LEU A 115 -19.50 8.14 3.87
CA LEU A 115 -19.51 8.02 2.42
C LEU A 115 -18.43 7.06 1.89
N PHE A 116 -17.23 7.06 2.50
CA PHE A 116 -16.16 6.13 2.13
C PHE A 116 -16.59 4.68 2.27
N PHE A 117 -17.13 4.33 3.44
CA PHE A 117 -17.57 2.95 3.72
C PHE A 117 -18.83 2.58 2.94
N GLU A 118 -19.79 3.49 2.79
CA GLU A 118 -20.99 3.27 1.99
C GLU A 118 -20.65 2.96 0.52
N ALA A 119 -19.79 3.79 -0.10
CA ALA A 119 -19.35 3.57 -1.47
C ALA A 119 -18.55 2.27 -1.60
N LEU A 120 -17.61 2.02 -0.69
CA LEU A 120 -16.77 0.82 -0.71
C LEU A 120 -17.60 -0.47 -0.61
N GLU A 121 -18.53 -0.56 0.34
CA GLU A 121 -19.39 -1.74 0.53
C GLU A 121 -20.29 -1.98 -0.68
N LYS A 122 -20.99 -0.95 -1.16
CA LYS A 122 -21.87 -1.08 -2.32
C LYS A 122 -21.11 -1.49 -3.58
N MET A 123 -19.94 -0.91 -3.82
CA MET A 123 -19.09 -1.33 -4.95
C MET A 123 -18.65 -2.79 -4.81
N LEU A 124 -18.24 -3.24 -3.62
CA LEU A 124 -17.81 -4.62 -3.40
C LEU A 124 -18.94 -5.63 -3.62
N VAL A 125 -20.19 -5.24 -3.29
CA VAL A 125 -21.38 -6.05 -3.58
C VAL A 125 -21.66 -6.10 -5.08
N LEU A 126 -21.56 -4.98 -5.79
CA LEU A 126 -21.76 -4.91 -7.24
C LEU A 126 -20.71 -5.72 -8.01
N ASP A 127 -19.44 -5.61 -7.63
CA ASP A 127 -18.32 -6.33 -8.24
C ASP A 127 -17.99 -7.66 -7.54
N LYS A 128 -18.92 -8.22 -6.75
CA LYS A 128 -18.63 -9.40 -5.90
C LYS A 128 -18.03 -10.57 -6.67
N ASP A 129 -18.44 -10.80 -7.92
CA ASP A 129 -18.00 -11.96 -8.71
C ASP A 129 -16.55 -11.83 -9.19
N TRP A 130 -15.99 -10.62 -9.19
CA TRP A 130 -14.58 -10.35 -9.44
C TRP A 130 -13.67 -10.80 -8.30
N ILE A 131 -14.22 -11.02 -7.10
CA ILE A 131 -13.49 -11.52 -5.94
C ILE A 131 -13.54 -13.05 -5.96
N LYS A 132 -12.45 -13.70 -6.36
CA LYS A 132 -12.37 -15.17 -6.35
C LYS A 132 -11.99 -15.68 -4.95
N PRO A 133 -12.60 -16.79 -4.48
CA PRO A 133 -12.24 -17.40 -3.19
C PRO A 133 -10.88 -18.09 -3.27
N GLY A 134 -10.38 -18.54 -2.11
CA GLY A 134 -9.14 -19.32 -1.99
C GLY A 134 -7.90 -18.48 -1.74
N ILE A 135 -6.95 -19.04 -0.98
CA ILE A 135 -5.72 -18.37 -0.55
C ILE A 135 -4.93 -17.86 -1.77
N GLY A 136 -4.50 -16.61 -1.69
CA GLY A 136 -3.72 -15.95 -2.73
C GLY A 136 -4.56 -15.17 -3.74
N ASN A 137 -5.88 -15.36 -3.77
CA ASN A 137 -6.80 -14.52 -4.54
C ASN A 137 -7.28 -13.32 -3.70
N SER A 138 -7.30 -12.14 -4.29
CA SER A 138 -7.83 -10.94 -3.64
C SER A 138 -8.36 -9.96 -4.67
N LEU A 139 -9.16 -9.00 -4.22
CA LEU A 139 -9.49 -7.82 -5.00
C LEU A 139 -8.75 -6.63 -4.40
N TYR A 140 -7.79 -6.09 -5.13
CA TYR A 140 -7.06 -4.91 -4.71
C TYR A 140 -7.92 -3.66 -4.90
N ILE A 141 -7.95 -2.83 -3.89
CA ILE A 141 -8.78 -1.63 -3.80
C ILE A 141 -7.87 -0.40 -3.79
N ARG A 142 -8.12 0.52 -4.72
CA ARG A 142 -7.34 1.75 -4.94
C ARG A 142 -8.23 2.98 -4.76
N PRO A 143 -8.40 3.49 -3.53
CA PRO A 143 -8.92 4.84 -3.30
C PRO A 143 -7.83 5.87 -3.65
N PHE A 144 -8.20 7.01 -4.20
CA PHE A 144 -7.25 8.10 -4.47
C PHE A 144 -7.96 9.44 -4.67
N VAL A 145 -7.22 10.53 -4.46
CA VAL A 145 -7.70 11.90 -4.66
C VAL A 145 -6.75 12.63 -5.59
N ILE A 146 -7.31 13.35 -6.55
CA ILE A 146 -6.56 14.20 -7.49
C ILE A 146 -7.09 15.64 -7.45
N ALA A 147 -6.19 16.61 -7.59
CA ALA A 147 -6.54 18.00 -7.81
C ALA A 147 -7.01 18.24 -9.26
N THR A 148 -8.27 18.65 -9.42
CA THR A 148 -8.93 18.81 -10.73
C THR A 148 -9.09 20.26 -11.17
N GLN A 149 -8.78 21.23 -10.32
CA GLN A 149 -8.92 22.65 -10.66
C GLN A 149 -8.04 23.00 -11.87
N ALA A 150 -8.66 23.55 -12.91
CA ALA A 150 -8.02 23.96 -14.14
C ALA A 150 -7.29 25.31 -13.95
N GLU A 151 -6.09 25.27 -13.39
CA GLU A 151 -5.30 26.45 -13.10
C GLU A 151 -3.82 26.09 -12.97
N VAL A 152 -2.94 26.83 -13.67
CA VAL A 152 -1.48 26.64 -13.63
C VAL A 152 -0.79 27.54 -12.60
N SER A 153 -1.53 28.07 -11.61
CA SER A 153 -0.91 28.77 -10.49
C SER A 153 -0.47 27.76 -9.44
N ALA A 154 0.71 27.97 -8.86
CA ALA A 154 1.26 27.12 -7.81
C ALA A 154 0.58 27.44 -6.47
N SER A 155 -0.62 26.90 -6.27
CA SER A 155 -1.42 27.04 -5.05
C SER A 155 -2.23 25.75 -4.81
N PRO A 156 -2.64 25.46 -3.56
CA PRO A 156 -3.57 24.36 -3.31
C PRO A 156 -4.80 24.46 -4.19
N SER A 157 -5.26 23.32 -4.71
CA SER A 157 -6.48 23.26 -5.51
C SER A 157 -7.72 23.63 -4.70
N SER A 158 -8.70 24.27 -5.32
CA SER A 158 -10.06 24.42 -4.75
C SER A 158 -11.01 23.30 -5.18
N GLU A 159 -10.62 22.52 -6.19
CA GLU A 159 -11.41 21.43 -6.75
C GLU A 159 -10.64 20.11 -6.72
N TYR A 160 -11.31 19.04 -6.32
CA TYR A 160 -10.72 17.70 -6.25
C TYR A 160 -11.70 16.66 -6.75
N LYS A 161 -11.19 15.46 -7.06
CA LYS A 161 -12.02 14.28 -7.28
C LYS A 161 -11.47 13.12 -6.46
N PHE A 162 -12.33 12.51 -5.64
CA PHE A 162 -12.07 11.26 -4.94
C PHE A 162 -12.57 10.11 -5.79
N LEU A 163 -11.78 9.06 -5.94
CA LEU A 163 -12.10 7.89 -6.75
C LEU A 163 -11.76 6.60 -6.02
N ILE A 164 -12.48 5.52 -6.35
CA ILE A 164 -12.13 4.14 -5.96
C ILE A 164 -12.16 3.25 -7.21
N LEU A 165 -11.07 2.50 -7.42
CA LEU A 165 -10.98 1.46 -8.44
C LEU A 165 -10.70 0.11 -7.79
N PHE A 166 -11.20 -0.96 -8.40
CA PHE A 166 -10.83 -2.31 -8.02
C PHE A 166 -10.06 -3.02 -9.14
N SER A 167 -9.15 -3.90 -8.74
CA SER A 167 -8.35 -4.73 -9.65
C SER A 167 -8.16 -6.11 -9.04
N PRO A 168 -8.55 -7.20 -9.71
CA PRO A 168 -8.29 -8.55 -9.20
C PRO A 168 -6.78 -8.78 -9.13
N ALA A 169 -6.33 -9.39 -8.03
CA ALA A 169 -4.93 -9.59 -7.74
C ALA A 169 -4.68 -11.00 -7.20
N GLN A 170 -3.66 -11.65 -7.77
CA GLN A 170 -3.06 -12.87 -7.22
C GLN A 170 -1.78 -12.56 -6.46
N ALA A 171 -1.29 -13.55 -5.69
CA ALA A 171 -0.08 -13.44 -4.88
C ALA A 171 1.05 -12.74 -5.65
N TYR A 172 1.49 -11.62 -5.11
CA TYR A 172 2.43 -10.70 -5.74
C TYR A 172 3.86 -11.18 -5.39
N TYR A 173 4.63 -11.45 -6.45
CA TYR A 173 5.98 -12.04 -6.48
C TYR A 173 6.05 -13.54 -6.15
N ALA A 174 6.18 -14.33 -7.23
CA ALA A 174 6.96 -15.56 -7.20
C ALA A 174 8.41 -15.17 -7.52
N GLY A 175 9.32 -15.30 -6.56
CA GLY A 175 10.75 -15.15 -6.84
C GLY A 175 11.57 -14.55 -5.72
N ASP A 176 12.88 -14.75 -5.89
CA ASP A 176 13.95 -14.32 -5.02
C ASP A 176 14.21 -12.80 -5.19
N VAL A 177 13.93 -12.00 -4.16
CA VAL A 177 14.15 -10.54 -4.22
C VAL A 177 15.58 -10.21 -3.81
N LYS A 178 16.27 -9.50 -4.71
CA LYS A 178 17.60 -8.91 -4.45
C LYS A 178 17.46 -7.41 -4.25
N VAL A 179 18.14 -6.86 -3.26
CA VAL A 179 18.07 -5.42 -2.95
C VAL A 179 19.43 -4.75 -2.94
N VAL A 180 19.46 -3.47 -3.23
CA VAL A 180 20.66 -2.63 -3.04
C VAL A 180 20.37 -1.55 -2.00
N ILE A 181 21.32 -1.32 -1.10
CA ILE A 181 21.21 -0.26 -0.10
C ILE A 181 21.47 1.08 -0.78
N ALA A 182 20.61 2.07 -0.53
CA ALA A 182 20.78 3.40 -1.09
C ALA A 182 22.01 4.11 -0.51
N GLU A 183 22.86 4.63 -1.40
CA GLU A 183 24.11 5.32 -1.05
C GLU A 183 24.09 6.83 -1.40
N HIS A 184 23.13 7.27 -2.21
CA HIS A 184 23.09 8.63 -2.76
C HIS A 184 21.67 9.17 -2.91
N TYR A 185 20.76 8.37 -3.50
CA TYR A 185 19.37 8.79 -3.65
C TYR A 185 18.60 8.60 -2.36
N SER A 186 17.80 9.61 -2.03
CA SER A 186 16.95 9.61 -0.84
C SER A 186 15.49 9.48 -1.23
N ARG A 187 14.75 8.65 -0.49
CA ARG A 187 13.31 8.49 -0.67
C ARG A 187 12.51 9.70 -0.15
N SER A 188 12.95 10.22 0.98
CA SER A 188 12.31 11.29 1.73
C SER A 188 13.26 11.86 2.77
N ALA A 189 13.05 13.12 3.16
CA ALA A 189 13.81 13.82 4.19
C ALA A 189 12.92 14.25 5.37
N ASP A 190 13.53 14.59 6.52
CA ASP A 190 12.82 15.12 7.68
C ASP A 190 12.09 16.43 7.32
N GLY A 191 10.87 16.61 7.83
CA GLY A 191 9.99 17.71 7.41
C GLY A 191 9.40 17.56 5.99
N GLY A 192 9.76 16.50 5.26
CA GLY A 192 9.26 16.22 3.92
C GLY A 192 7.83 15.66 3.89
N VAL A 193 7.51 14.94 2.82
CA VAL A 193 6.19 14.33 2.60
C VAL A 193 6.21 12.80 2.66
N GLY A 194 7.32 12.18 3.10
CA GLY A 194 7.57 10.74 3.02
C GLY A 194 6.55 9.87 3.77
N ALA A 195 6.00 10.37 4.88
CA ALA A 195 4.98 9.69 5.68
C ALA A 195 3.59 9.69 5.02
N ALA A 196 3.35 10.54 4.02
CA ALA A 196 2.12 10.57 3.26
C ALA A 196 2.20 9.62 2.06
N LYS A 197 1.07 9.01 1.71
CA LYS A 197 0.94 8.19 0.51
C LYS A 197 0.65 9.08 -0.71
N ALA A 198 1.52 10.06 -0.93
CA ALA A 198 1.46 11.05 -2.00
C ALA A 198 2.02 10.50 -3.31
N ALA A 199 1.39 10.79 -4.45
CA ALA A 199 1.83 10.29 -5.75
C ALA A 199 3.29 10.66 -6.09
N GLY A 200 3.69 11.90 -5.80
CA GLY A 200 5.06 12.39 -6.04
C GLY A 200 6.15 11.59 -5.32
N ASN A 201 5.86 11.03 -4.13
CA ASN A 201 6.81 10.19 -3.39
C ASN A 201 7.19 8.92 -4.15
N TYR A 202 6.29 8.40 -4.98
CA TYR A 202 6.51 7.19 -5.75
C TYR A 202 7.21 7.52 -7.07
N ALA A 203 6.79 8.60 -7.74
CA ALA A 203 7.40 9.05 -8.99
C ALA A 203 8.90 9.33 -8.84
N ALA A 204 9.31 9.96 -7.74
CA ALA A 204 10.71 10.28 -7.46
C ALA A 204 11.61 9.04 -7.29
N GLN A 205 11.04 7.86 -7.02
CA GLN A 205 11.80 6.62 -6.80
C GLN A 205 12.15 5.90 -8.09
N PHE A 206 11.42 6.14 -9.18
CA PHE A 206 11.51 5.31 -10.38
C PHE A 206 12.89 5.32 -11.03
N TYR A 207 13.54 6.49 -11.11
CA TYR A 207 14.87 6.59 -11.69
C TYR A 207 15.93 5.82 -10.86
N PRO A 208 16.07 6.05 -9.54
CA PRO A 208 16.97 5.23 -8.72
C PRO A 208 16.65 3.73 -8.80
N THR A 209 15.37 3.35 -8.76
CA THR A 209 14.96 1.95 -8.86
C THR A 209 15.35 1.33 -10.21
N ASN A 210 15.32 2.08 -11.31
CA ASN A 210 15.80 1.59 -12.61
C ASN A 210 17.31 1.37 -12.61
N LEU A 211 18.11 2.27 -12.01
CA LEU A 211 19.55 2.06 -11.85
C LEU A 211 19.86 0.80 -11.02
N ALA A 212 19.04 0.49 -10.01
CA ALA A 212 19.17 -0.75 -9.25
C ALA A 212 18.88 -1.99 -10.12
N LYS A 213 17.84 -1.92 -10.96
CA LYS A 213 17.47 -2.98 -11.92
C LYS A 213 18.54 -3.24 -12.96
N GLU A 214 19.14 -2.19 -13.52
CA GLU A 214 20.27 -2.30 -14.45
C GLU A 214 21.46 -3.04 -13.83
N LYS A 215 21.61 -2.98 -12.50
CA LYS A 215 22.63 -3.71 -11.74
C LYS A 215 22.18 -5.11 -11.26
N GLY A 216 21.00 -5.59 -11.69
CA GLY A 216 20.47 -6.91 -11.32
C GLY A 216 19.76 -6.96 -9.97
N PHE A 217 19.42 -5.82 -9.37
CA PHE A 217 18.63 -5.74 -8.13
C PHE A 217 17.16 -5.42 -8.44
N HIS A 218 16.24 -5.93 -7.63
CA HIS A 218 14.81 -5.75 -7.85
C HIS A 218 14.26 -4.50 -7.16
N GLN A 219 14.84 -4.15 -6.00
CA GLN A 219 14.39 -3.05 -5.15
C GLN A 219 15.58 -2.37 -4.46
N ILE A 220 15.30 -1.22 -3.85
CA ILE A 220 16.26 -0.45 -3.04
C ILE A 220 15.85 -0.56 -1.57
N ILE A 221 16.80 -0.80 -0.66
CA ILE A 221 16.60 -0.45 0.75
C ILE A 221 17.03 1.00 0.92
N TRP A 222 16.06 1.88 1.13
CA TRP A 222 16.27 3.30 1.36
C TRP A 222 16.95 3.54 2.70
N THR A 223 17.84 4.53 2.72
CA THR A 223 18.52 5.01 3.90
C THR A 223 18.11 6.45 4.21
N ASP A 224 18.46 6.91 5.41
CA ASP A 224 18.23 8.30 5.80
C ASP A 224 18.85 9.29 4.81
N SER A 225 18.17 10.42 4.61
CA SER A 225 18.55 11.39 3.58
C SER A 225 19.80 12.21 3.86
N LYS A 226 20.38 12.11 5.06
CA LYS A 226 21.47 12.99 5.50
C LYS A 226 22.81 12.26 5.44
N GLU A 227 22.88 11.10 6.08
CA GLU A 227 24.11 10.35 6.28
C GLU A 227 24.14 9.05 5.46
N HIS A 228 23.01 8.62 4.89
CA HIS A 228 22.85 7.31 4.25
C HIS A 228 23.34 6.14 5.13
N LYS A 229 23.13 6.27 6.44
CA LYS A 229 23.64 5.37 7.48
C LYS A 229 22.54 4.48 8.06
N PHE A 230 21.31 4.97 8.16
CA PHE A 230 20.20 4.28 8.81
C PHE A 230 19.24 3.72 7.78
N LEU A 231 18.86 2.44 7.89
CA LEU A 231 17.93 1.77 6.97
C LEU A 231 16.48 2.14 7.32
N GLU A 232 15.62 2.34 6.31
CA GLU A 232 14.27 2.91 6.49
C GLU A 232 13.15 2.07 5.88
N GLU A 233 13.17 1.87 4.55
CA GLU A 233 12.12 1.18 3.79
C GLU A 233 12.72 0.37 2.63
N ALA A 234 12.03 -0.68 2.18
CA ALA A 234 12.42 -1.48 1.01
C ALA A 234 11.48 -1.21 -0.17
N GLY A 235 11.94 -0.38 -1.12
CA GLY A 235 11.15 0.06 -2.27
C GLY A 235 9.95 0.88 -1.81
N THR A 236 8.77 0.24 -1.84
CA THR A 236 7.48 0.83 -1.42
C THR A 236 6.88 0.13 -0.19
N MET A 237 7.71 -0.62 0.54
CA MET A 237 7.32 -1.43 1.69
C MET A 237 8.12 -0.99 2.92
N ASN A 238 7.52 -1.13 4.11
CA ASN A 238 8.31 -1.13 5.33
C ASN A 238 9.27 -2.33 5.30
N VAL A 239 10.43 -2.24 5.96
CA VAL A 239 11.42 -3.31 6.00
C VAL A 239 11.60 -3.83 7.41
N PHE A 240 11.78 -5.15 7.51
CA PHE A 240 12.10 -5.86 8.73
C PHE A 240 13.42 -6.61 8.58
N PHE A 241 14.15 -6.68 9.68
CA PHE A 241 15.42 -7.40 9.81
C PHE A 241 15.30 -8.36 10.98
N ARG A 242 15.66 -9.63 10.78
CA ARG A 242 15.80 -10.59 11.87
C ARG A 242 17.27 -10.79 12.19
N ILE A 243 17.70 -10.32 13.34
CA ILE A 243 19.05 -10.55 13.88
C ILE A 243 18.91 -11.44 15.11
N ASN A 244 19.50 -12.64 15.06
CA ASN A 244 19.19 -13.74 15.98
C ASN A 244 17.68 -14.00 16.01
N ASP A 245 17.05 -13.86 17.18
CA ASP A 245 15.60 -14.01 17.38
C ASP A 245 14.90 -12.67 17.64
N THR A 246 15.57 -11.55 17.36
CA THR A 246 14.98 -10.21 17.47
C THR A 246 14.52 -9.73 16.11
N LEU A 247 13.25 -9.33 16.03
CA LEU A 247 12.66 -8.68 14.87
C LEU A 247 12.82 -7.16 15.00
N ILE A 248 13.55 -6.56 14.07
CA ILE A 248 13.91 -5.13 14.08
C ILE A 248 13.24 -4.44 12.89
N THR A 249 12.67 -3.26 13.12
CA THR A 249 12.20 -2.36 12.05
C THR A 249 12.42 -0.91 12.46
N ALA A 250 12.59 -0.03 11.47
CA ALA A 250 12.74 1.39 11.74
C ALA A 250 11.45 1.98 12.34
N PRO A 251 11.54 2.97 13.26
CA PRO A 251 10.37 3.65 13.79
C PRO A 251 9.71 4.49 12.69
N VAL A 252 8.38 4.65 12.77
CA VAL A 252 7.66 5.60 11.92
C VAL A 252 8.16 7.03 12.16
N SER A 253 8.19 7.84 11.12
CA SER A 253 8.65 9.24 11.15
C SER A 253 8.10 9.99 9.94
N ASP A 254 8.45 11.25 9.75
CA ASP A 254 8.12 12.02 8.53
C ASP A 254 8.66 11.38 7.25
N ARG A 255 9.60 10.43 7.39
CA ARG A 255 10.29 9.71 6.33
C ARG A 255 9.87 8.24 6.20
N ILE A 256 9.08 7.69 7.11
CA ILE A 256 8.73 6.25 7.08
C ILE A 256 7.22 6.13 7.23
N LEU A 257 6.60 5.46 6.27
CA LEU A 257 5.14 5.37 6.21
C LEU A 257 4.64 4.42 7.30
N ASP A 258 3.55 4.82 7.96
CA ASP A 258 2.88 4.03 8.98
C ASP A 258 2.06 2.89 8.34
N GLY A 259 2.73 1.77 8.09
CA GLY A 259 2.21 0.65 7.32
C GLY A 259 1.18 -0.19 8.10
N VAL A 260 -0.01 -0.39 7.54
CA VAL A 260 -1.01 -1.33 8.09
C VAL A 260 -0.42 -2.74 8.26
N THR A 261 0.27 -3.25 7.24
CA THR A 261 0.95 -4.55 7.31
C THR A 261 2.06 -4.57 8.36
N ARG A 262 2.92 -3.53 8.39
CA ARG A 262 3.97 -3.36 9.42
C ARG A 262 3.39 -3.50 10.83
N ASN A 263 2.33 -2.74 11.12
CA ASN A 263 1.71 -2.73 12.43
C ASN A 263 1.04 -4.06 12.77
N SER A 264 0.48 -4.77 11.78
CA SER A 264 -0.01 -6.13 11.97
C SER A 264 1.10 -7.12 12.30
N LEU A 265 2.27 -7.05 11.64
CA LEU A 265 3.38 -7.95 11.94
C LEU A 265 3.96 -7.70 13.34
N ILE A 266 4.07 -6.44 13.76
CA ILE A 266 4.50 -6.10 15.11
C ILE A 266 3.53 -6.64 16.16
N ALA A 267 2.22 -6.56 15.91
CA ALA A 267 1.20 -7.08 16.81
C ALA A 267 1.23 -8.62 16.90
N LEU A 268 1.37 -9.31 15.76
CA LEU A 268 1.55 -10.77 15.71
C LEU A 268 2.80 -11.21 16.48
N ALA A 269 3.95 -10.58 16.19
CA ALA A 269 5.20 -10.86 16.88
C ALA A 269 5.08 -10.70 18.41
N LYS A 270 4.44 -9.62 18.88
CA LYS A 270 4.21 -9.38 20.32
C LYS A 270 3.30 -10.44 20.95
N ARG A 271 2.22 -10.85 20.27
CA ARG A 271 1.33 -11.93 20.73
C ARG A 271 2.08 -13.24 20.87
N ASP A 272 3.00 -13.53 19.96
CA ASP A 272 3.75 -14.80 19.91
C ASP A 272 5.02 -14.80 20.78
N GLY A 273 5.24 -13.73 21.56
CA GLY A 273 6.43 -13.61 22.41
C GLY A 273 7.74 -13.39 21.62
N ILE A 274 7.67 -13.05 20.34
CA ILE A 274 8.84 -12.67 19.53
C ILE A 274 9.29 -11.27 19.95
N LYS A 275 10.58 -11.13 20.28
CA LYS A 275 11.14 -9.84 20.67
C LYS A 275 11.12 -8.88 19.47
N VAL A 276 10.48 -7.72 19.64
CA VAL A 276 10.40 -6.67 18.62
C VAL A 276 11.13 -5.41 19.09
N GLU A 277 11.98 -4.86 18.22
CA GLU A 277 12.64 -3.57 18.44
C GLU A 277 12.28 -2.59 17.32
N GLU A 278 11.57 -1.51 17.68
CA GLU A 278 11.29 -0.38 16.78
C GLU A 278 12.38 0.69 16.96
N ARG A 279 13.51 0.53 16.27
CA ARG A 279 14.67 1.42 16.40
C ARG A 279 15.39 1.64 15.08
N LYS A 280 16.20 2.70 15.03
CA LYS A 280 17.14 2.90 13.91
C LYS A 280 18.13 1.73 13.88
N ILE A 281 18.39 1.22 12.67
CA ILE A 281 19.38 0.18 12.38
C ILE A 281 20.35 0.75 11.36
N THR A 282 21.65 0.56 11.59
CA THR A 282 22.67 1.08 10.69
C THR A 282 23.03 0.09 9.59
N VAL A 283 23.50 0.60 8.45
CA VAL A 283 24.08 -0.23 7.38
C VAL A 283 25.27 -1.05 7.91
N ASP A 284 26.06 -0.49 8.82
CA ASP A 284 27.20 -1.18 9.43
C ASP A 284 26.77 -2.33 10.34
N GLU A 285 25.77 -2.10 11.20
CA GLU A 285 25.17 -3.15 12.03
C GLU A 285 24.63 -4.30 11.19
N LEU A 286 23.95 -4.01 10.07
CA LEU A 286 23.44 -5.04 9.17
C LEU A 286 24.58 -5.87 8.53
N LYS A 287 25.65 -5.20 8.08
CA LYS A 287 26.82 -5.89 7.51
C LYS A 287 27.55 -6.73 8.55
N GLU A 288 27.72 -6.22 9.76
CA GLU A 288 28.34 -6.95 10.86
C GLU A 288 27.52 -8.19 11.21
N ALA A 289 26.19 -8.04 11.33
CA ALA A 289 25.27 -9.15 11.55
C ALA A 289 25.32 -10.20 10.42
N SER A 290 25.51 -9.76 9.17
CA SER A 290 25.72 -10.68 8.05
C SER A 290 27.07 -11.42 8.16
N ASN A 291 28.16 -10.71 8.45
CA ASN A 291 29.51 -11.29 8.53
C ASN A 291 29.66 -12.27 9.71
N ASN A 292 28.94 -12.05 10.81
CA ASN A 292 28.97 -12.92 11.99
C ASN A 292 27.85 -13.99 11.99
N ASN A 293 27.10 -14.15 10.90
CA ASN A 293 26.00 -15.11 10.72
C ASN A 293 24.82 -14.96 11.71
N THR A 294 24.65 -13.78 12.31
CA THR A 294 23.49 -13.46 13.17
C THR A 294 22.31 -12.89 12.40
N LEU A 295 22.53 -12.28 11.23
CA LEU A 295 21.46 -11.85 10.33
C LEU A 295 20.79 -13.08 9.68
N LYS A 296 19.53 -13.31 10.02
CA LYS A 296 18.76 -14.49 9.57
C LYS A 296 17.84 -14.17 8.40
N GLU A 297 17.14 -13.04 8.43
CA GLU A 297 16.15 -12.68 7.41
C GLU A 297 16.12 -11.17 7.17
N ILE A 298 15.82 -10.78 5.94
CA ILE A 298 15.35 -9.44 5.58
C ILE A 298 14.07 -9.63 4.78
N PHE A 299 13.04 -8.84 5.06
CA PHE A 299 11.82 -8.87 4.24
C PHE A 299 11.10 -7.53 4.24
N GLY A 300 10.50 -7.21 3.09
CA GLY A 300 9.58 -6.09 2.94
C GLY A 300 8.15 -6.49 3.36
N ALA A 301 7.41 -5.56 3.95
CA ALA A 301 6.01 -5.72 4.36
C ALA A 301 5.14 -4.61 3.77
N GLY A 302 4.04 -4.99 3.11
CA GLY A 302 3.07 -4.04 2.54
C GLY A 302 1.91 -4.72 1.82
N THR A 303 0.80 -4.00 1.62
CA THR A 303 -0.48 -4.58 1.12
C THR A 303 -0.33 -5.43 -0.15
N ALA A 304 0.47 -4.98 -1.12
CA ALA A 304 0.60 -5.65 -2.42
C ALA A 304 1.22 -7.06 -2.27
N ALA A 305 2.42 -7.14 -1.69
CA ALA A 305 3.17 -8.39 -1.51
C ALA A 305 2.78 -9.19 -0.26
N VAL A 306 2.06 -8.57 0.67
CA VAL A 306 1.96 -8.99 2.08
C VAL A 306 3.33 -9.00 2.73
N ILE A 307 4.16 -9.98 2.39
CA ILE A 307 5.56 -10.10 2.78
C ILE A 307 6.38 -10.53 1.56
N SER A 308 7.52 -9.87 1.37
CA SER A 308 8.48 -10.11 0.29
C SER A 308 9.86 -10.42 0.89
N PRO A 309 10.24 -11.71 0.99
CA PRO A 309 11.56 -12.11 1.47
C PRO A 309 12.67 -11.64 0.53
N VAL A 310 13.75 -11.14 1.11
CA VAL A 310 14.99 -10.78 0.41
C VAL A 310 15.95 -11.96 0.53
N ILE A 311 16.66 -12.27 -0.55
CA ILE A 311 17.70 -13.31 -0.56
C ILE A 311 19.12 -12.75 -0.58
N ASP A 312 19.31 -11.58 -1.20
CA ASP A 312 20.60 -10.92 -1.33
C ASP A 312 20.43 -9.42 -1.07
N PHE A 313 21.39 -8.82 -0.37
CA PHE A 313 21.52 -7.37 -0.33
C PHE A 313 22.92 -6.92 -0.77
N SER A 314 23.02 -5.73 -1.36
CA SER A 314 24.29 -5.16 -1.79
C SER A 314 24.53 -3.78 -1.18
N HIS A 315 25.78 -3.49 -0.85
CA HIS A 315 26.24 -2.17 -0.45
C HIS A 315 27.71 -1.98 -0.82
N LYS A 316 28.05 -0.84 -1.43
CA LYS A 316 29.40 -0.51 -1.94
C LYS A 316 29.96 -1.61 -2.84
N ASN A 317 29.12 -2.09 -3.76
CA ASN A 317 29.42 -3.17 -4.71
C ASN A 317 29.74 -4.55 -4.09
N LYS A 318 29.63 -4.72 -2.77
CA LYS A 318 29.71 -6.02 -2.12
C LYS A 318 28.32 -6.61 -1.93
N VAL A 319 28.13 -7.84 -2.40
CA VAL A 319 26.90 -8.62 -2.23
C VAL A 319 27.01 -9.48 -0.98
N TYR A 320 25.93 -9.54 -0.22
CA TYR A 320 25.74 -10.36 0.97
C TYR A 320 24.56 -11.29 0.73
N HIS A 321 24.77 -12.58 0.97
CA HIS A 321 23.77 -13.62 0.78
C HIS A 321 23.10 -13.95 2.11
N LEU A 322 21.77 -13.99 2.14
CA LEU A 322 21.01 -14.39 3.32
C LEU A 322 20.90 -15.91 3.38
N PRO A 323 20.95 -16.49 4.60
CA PRO A 323 20.81 -17.93 4.75
C PRO A 323 19.39 -18.39 4.43
N LYS A 324 19.24 -19.58 3.85
CA LYS A 324 17.96 -20.26 3.80
C LYS A 324 17.68 -20.88 5.17
N ILE A 325 16.59 -20.48 5.81
CA ILE A 325 16.20 -20.98 7.13
C ILE A 325 14.86 -21.70 7.07
N LYS A 326 14.73 -22.76 7.88
CA LYS A 326 13.50 -23.56 7.96
C LYS A 326 12.40 -22.82 8.73
N GLU A 327 12.75 -22.16 9.82
CA GLU A 327 11.84 -21.42 10.71
C GLU A 327 11.83 -19.93 10.35
N SER A 328 11.34 -19.62 9.14
CA SER A 328 11.28 -18.26 8.62
C SER A 328 10.13 -17.46 9.24
N TYR A 329 10.45 -16.36 9.93
CA TYR A 329 9.44 -15.41 10.43
C TYR A 329 8.66 -14.80 9.27
N ALA A 330 9.32 -14.50 8.14
CA ALA A 330 8.66 -13.97 6.95
C ALA A 330 7.58 -14.94 6.44
N THR A 331 7.87 -16.25 6.42
CA THR A 331 6.94 -17.29 5.96
C THR A 331 5.80 -17.51 6.94
N ILE A 332 6.11 -17.59 8.24
CA ILE A 332 5.12 -17.76 9.32
C ILE A 332 4.13 -16.59 9.31
N PHE A 333 4.63 -15.36 9.37
CA PHE A 333 3.80 -14.17 9.36
C PHE A 333 2.96 -14.03 8.08
N LYS A 334 3.52 -14.41 6.91
CA LYS A 334 2.78 -14.35 5.64
C LYS A 334 1.61 -15.33 5.66
N SER A 335 1.87 -16.58 6.06
CA SER A 335 0.84 -17.62 6.18
C SER A 335 -0.26 -17.20 7.13
N GLU A 336 0.12 -16.73 8.32
CA GLU A 336 -0.85 -16.32 9.33
C GLU A 336 -1.71 -15.13 8.89
N LEU A 337 -1.08 -14.08 8.35
CA LEU A 337 -1.82 -12.91 7.91
C LEU A 337 -2.78 -13.25 6.77
N LEU A 338 -2.37 -14.13 5.84
CA LEU A 338 -3.26 -14.62 4.79
C LEU A 338 -4.44 -15.41 5.38
N ASN A 339 -4.21 -16.28 6.36
CA ASN A 339 -5.30 -17.02 6.99
C ASN A 339 -6.30 -16.10 7.72
N ILE A 340 -5.82 -15.06 8.40
CA ILE A 340 -6.70 -14.03 8.99
C ILE A 340 -7.47 -13.30 7.87
N GLN A 341 -6.78 -12.83 6.82
CA GLN A 341 -7.38 -12.08 5.72
C GLN A 341 -8.46 -12.86 4.96
N HIS A 342 -8.24 -14.16 4.75
CA HIS A 342 -9.15 -15.05 4.05
C HIS A 342 -10.26 -15.64 4.92
N ASN A 343 -10.36 -15.23 6.20
CA ASN A 343 -11.32 -15.75 7.15
C ASN A 343 -11.12 -17.26 7.50
N ASN A 344 -9.89 -17.78 7.36
CA ASN A 344 -9.54 -19.18 7.62
C ASN A 344 -8.97 -19.43 9.03
N ALA A 345 -8.63 -18.36 9.76
CA ALA A 345 -8.16 -18.45 11.14
C ALA A 345 -8.97 -17.52 12.04
N GLU A 346 -8.83 -17.71 13.36
CA GLU A 346 -9.29 -16.74 14.33
C GLU A 346 -8.56 -15.40 14.13
N ASP A 347 -9.30 -14.31 14.33
CA ASP A 347 -8.76 -12.96 14.30
C ASP A 347 -8.90 -12.36 15.69
N SER A 348 -7.93 -12.68 16.54
CA SER A 348 -7.90 -12.23 17.94
C SER A 348 -7.73 -10.72 18.11
N PHE A 349 -7.47 -10.00 17.01
CA PHE A 349 -7.30 -8.54 17.02
C PHE A 349 -8.51 -7.78 16.46
N GLY A 350 -9.51 -8.46 15.90
CA GLY A 350 -10.66 -7.83 15.26
C GLY A 350 -10.30 -6.99 14.03
N TRP A 351 -9.33 -7.44 13.23
CA TRP A 351 -8.86 -6.79 12.01
C TRP A 351 -9.74 -6.99 10.77
N ARG A 352 -10.48 -8.10 10.71
CA ARG A 352 -11.43 -8.41 9.65
C ARG A 352 -12.66 -7.51 9.77
N TYR A 353 -13.06 -6.94 8.65
CA TYR A 353 -14.28 -6.17 8.53
C TYR A 353 -15.22 -6.89 7.54
N PRO A 354 -16.37 -7.40 7.98
CA PRO A 354 -17.33 -8.05 7.09
C PRO A 354 -18.04 -7.02 6.21
N VAL A 355 -18.08 -7.26 4.91
CA VAL A 355 -18.93 -6.49 3.98
C VAL A 355 -20.36 -7.03 4.10
N LYS A 356 -21.32 -6.12 4.27
CA LYS A 356 -22.73 -6.45 4.50
C LYS A 356 -23.53 -6.64 3.22
#